data_AF-A0A419QMA6-F1
#
_entry.id   AF-A0A419QMA6-F1
#
_cell.length_a   1.000
_cell.length_b   1.000
_cell.length_c   1.000
_cell.angle_alpha   90.00
_cell.angle_beta   90.00
_cell.angle_gamma   90.00
#
_symmetry.space_group_name_H-M   'P 1'
#
loop_
_entity.id
_entity.type
_entity.pdbx_description
1 polymer ?
#
loop_
_entity_poly.entity_id
_entity_poly.type
_entity_poly.pdbx_seq_one_letter_code
_entity_poly.pdbx_strand_id
1 'polypeptide(L)'
;MTSEKIELKEVILKPKYTFNVPVECKHISPDVFAGKNLEEIEKLPILEGNRRKVLGELFNVEGETGKTPTETHIIVEGDVAKLRRIGEAMTDGKITVKGNVGHYVGFGMKGGVITIQGNAGLWLGGKMKGGTIEVFGDAGDCIGGSLRGEKPGKGMKKGTILIHGNVGAEVGRGMSGGAILVDGNCGPLPGIDMTGGSIGIKGNCEGKPGARMTGGRVVILGKVPDILPSFYIDEIRESPIKVGPTKLPGPLYVFTGDVVADIKCNGRLLISVQANPQLKIYEELLT
;
A
#
# COMPACT_ATOMS: atom_id res chain seq x y z
N MET A 1 -4.93 -20.32 -25.44
CA MET A 1 -5.38 -20.80 -24.12
C MET A 1 -6.53 -19.91 -23.72
N THR A 2 -7.75 -20.39 -23.93
CA THR A 2 -8.98 -19.75 -23.48
C THR A 2 -8.92 -19.62 -21.96
N SER A 3 -8.84 -18.39 -21.47
CA SER A 3 -9.01 -18.08 -20.05
C SER A 3 -10.42 -18.52 -19.66
N GLU A 4 -10.53 -19.66 -18.99
CA GLU A 4 -11.79 -20.06 -18.35
C GLU A 4 -12.22 -18.89 -17.47
N LYS A 5 -13.43 -18.37 -17.71
CA LYS A 5 -14.03 -17.37 -16.83
C LYS A 5 -14.28 -18.07 -15.51
N ILE A 6 -13.41 -17.84 -14.54
CA ILE A 6 -13.63 -18.25 -13.15
C ILE A 6 -14.88 -17.53 -12.67
N GLU A 7 -15.91 -18.29 -12.33
CA GLU A 7 -17.14 -17.77 -11.74
C GLU A 7 -16.83 -17.37 -10.29
N LEU A 8 -16.90 -16.07 -10.01
CA LEU A 8 -16.68 -15.55 -8.66
C LEU A 8 -17.97 -15.70 -7.84
N LYS A 9 -17.83 -16.28 -6.66
CA LYS A 9 -18.88 -16.40 -5.66
C LYS A 9 -18.73 -15.29 -4.62
N GLU A 10 -19.81 -14.55 -4.41
CA GLU A 10 -19.83 -13.37 -3.55
C GLU A 10 -20.41 -13.70 -2.18
N VAL A 11 -19.66 -13.32 -1.14
CA VAL A 11 -20.08 -13.37 0.25
C VAL A 11 -20.05 -11.97 0.83
N ILE A 12 -21.19 -11.53 1.36
CA ILE A 12 -21.43 -10.15 1.79
C ILE A 12 -21.46 -10.12 3.31
N LEU A 13 -20.66 -9.23 3.89
CA LEU A 13 -20.59 -8.95 5.32
C LEU A 13 -21.17 -7.57 5.59
N LYS A 14 -22.33 -7.52 6.24
CA LYS A 14 -22.98 -6.25 6.65
C LYS A 14 -22.86 -6.07 8.16
N PRO A 15 -22.15 -5.04 8.66
CA PRO A 15 -22.08 -4.75 10.09
C PRO A 15 -23.49 -4.62 10.70
N LYS A 16 -23.73 -5.29 11.82
CA LYS A 16 -25.00 -5.19 12.57
C LYS A 16 -25.15 -3.86 13.32
N TYR A 17 -24.04 -3.19 13.57
CA TYR A 17 -23.97 -1.93 14.32
C TYR A 17 -22.66 -1.19 13.98
N THR A 18 -22.60 0.09 14.35
CA THR A 18 -21.38 0.89 14.25
C THR A 18 -20.37 0.47 15.32
N PHE A 19 -19.15 0.14 14.89
CA PHE A 19 -18.08 -0.23 15.81
C PHE A 19 -17.48 1.01 16.48
N ASN A 20 -17.48 1.04 17.82
CA ASN A 20 -16.85 2.11 18.60
C ASN A 20 -15.42 1.76 19.04
N VAL A 21 -15.09 0.47 19.07
CA VAL A 21 -13.76 -0.05 19.42
C VAL A 21 -13.16 -0.83 18.25
N PRO A 22 -11.83 -0.99 18.18
CA PRO A 22 -11.19 -1.76 17.11
C PRO A 22 -11.63 -3.22 17.08
N VAL A 23 -11.71 -3.79 15.88
CA VAL A 23 -12.02 -5.21 15.66
C VAL A 23 -10.92 -5.86 14.84
N GLU A 24 -10.33 -6.93 15.38
CA GLU A 24 -9.25 -7.68 14.72
C GLU A 24 -9.82 -8.72 13.75
N CYS A 25 -9.75 -8.45 12.45
CA CYS A 25 -10.46 -9.18 11.40
C CYS A 25 -9.55 -10.06 10.54
N LYS A 26 -8.47 -10.61 11.11
CA LYS A 26 -7.49 -11.44 10.38
C LYS A 26 -8.10 -12.66 9.65
N HIS A 27 -9.29 -13.10 10.05
CA HIS A 27 -10.00 -14.22 9.42
C HIS A 27 -10.90 -13.78 8.25
N ILE A 28 -11.11 -12.48 8.02
CA ILE A 28 -11.80 -11.97 6.83
C ILE A 28 -10.81 -12.02 5.67
N SER A 29 -10.73 -13.18 5.03
CA SER A 29 -9.84 -13.48 3.91
C SER A 29 -10.43 -14.60 3.03
N PRO A 30 -10.33 -14.54 1.69
CA PRO A 30 -10.74 -15.61 0.80
C PRO A 30 -10.13 -16.97 1.17
N ASP A 31 -8.89 -17.01 1.64
CA ASP A 31 -8.22 -18.22 2.11
C ASP A 31 -8.94 -18.93 3.26
N VAL A 32 -9.63 -18.16 4.11
CA VAL A 32 -10.35 -18.69 5.27
C VAL A 32 -11.79 -19.04 4.90
N PHE A 33 -12.40 -18.27 3.98
CA PHE A 33 -13.80 -18.39 3.61
C PHE A 33 -14.03 -19.49 2.57
N ALA A 34 -13.08 -19.73 1.66
CA ALA A 34 -13.22 -20.73 0.61
C ALA A 34 -13.58 -22.11 1.16
N GLY A 35 -14.58 -22.75 0.55
CA GLY A 35 -15.08 -24.07 0.90
C GLY A 35 -15.94 -24.13 2.17
N LYS A 36 -16.24 -23.00 2.83
CA LYS A 36 -17.11 -22.94 4.01
C LYS A 36 -18.52 -22.53 3.65
N ASN A 37 -19.51 -23.05 4.37
CA ASN A 37 -20.85 -22.48 4.32
C ASN A 37 -20.98 -21.25 5.24
N LEU A 38 -22.11 -20.55 5.16
CA LEU A 38 -22.33 -19.32 5.93
C LEU A 38 -22.33 -19.56 7.44
N GLU A 39 -22.90 -20.67 7.93
CA GLU A 39 -22.90 -20.98 9.37
C GLU A 39 -21.49 -21.21 9.92
N GLU A 40 -20.61 -21.82 9.13
CA GLU A 40 -19.20 -22.01 9.48
C GLU A 40 -18.45 -20.67 9.50
N ILE A 41 -18.76 -19.78 8.57
CA ILE A 41 -18.21 -18.41 8.50
C ILE A 41 -18.66 -17.59 9.70
N GLU A 42 -19.95 -17.65 10.07
CA GLU A 42 -20.50 -16.95 11.23
C GLU A 42 -19.86 -17.39 12.54
N LYS A 43 -19.38 -18.64 12.65
CA LYS A 43 -18.69 -19.18 13.83
C LYS A 43 -17.20 -18.81 13.89
N LEU A 44 -16.64 -18.14 12.88
CA LEU A 44 -15.22 -17.75 12.88
C LEU A 44 -14.92 -16.81 14.05
N PRO A 45 -13.84 -17.05 14.81
CA PRO A 45 -13.53 -16.24 15.98
C PRO A 45 -13.04 -14.85 15.58
N ILE A 46 -13.50 -13.83 16.29
CA ILE A 46 -13.15 -12.42 16.09
C ILE A 46 -12.94 -11.74 17.44
N LEU A 47 -12.13 -10.68 17.47
CA LEU A 47 -11.86 -9.92 18.69
C LEU A 47 -12.36 -8.49 18.53
N GLU A 48 -13.30 -8.06 19.38
CA GLU A 48 -13.77 -6.69 19.48
C GLU A 48 -13.20 -6.06 20.75
N GLY A 49 -12.19 -5.21 20.60
CA GLY A 49 -11.39 -4.70 21.72
C GLY A 49 -10.70 -5.85 22.46
N ASN A 50 -11.12 -6.12 23.70
CA ASN A 50 -10.64 -7.24 24.51
C ASN A 50 -11.64 -8.43 24.57
N ARG A 51 -12.77 -8.35 23.87
CA ARG A 51 -13.84 -9.36 23.92
C ARG A 51 -13.72 -10.34 22.77
N ARG A 52 -13.68 -11.64 23.09
CA ARG A 52 -13.78 -12.72 22.11
C ARG A 52 -15.25 -12.88 21.71
N LYS A 53 -15.49 -12.87 20.40
CA LYS A 53 -16.81 -13.05 19.78
C LYS A 53 -16.67 -13.96 18.56
N VAL A 54 -17.78 -14.23 17.88
CA VAL A 54 -17.77 -14.83 16.54
C VAL A 54 -18.25 -13.84 15.47
N LEU A 55 -17.91 -14.09 14.22
CA LEU A 55 -18.20 -13.18 13.10
C LEU A 55 -19.70 -12.87 12.98
N GLY A 56 -20.55 -13.88 13.16
CA GLY A 56 -22.01 -13.76 13.11
C GLY A 56 -22.60 -12.88 14.21
N GLU A 57 -21.87 -12.59 15.30
CA GLU A 57 -22.33 -11.61 16.30
C GLU A 57 -22.14 -10.16 15.80
N LEU A 58 -21.21 -9.93 14.88
CA LEU A 58 -20.84 -8.59 14.38
C LEU A 58 -21.45 -8.29 13.01
N PHE A 59 -21.64 -9.31 12.18
CA PHE A 59 -22.07 -9.17 10.78
C PHE A 59 -23.29 -10.03 10.48
N ASN A 60 -24.16 -9.53 9.61
CA ASN A 60 -25.04 -10.38 8.80
C ASN A 60 -24.20 -10.91 7.63
N VAL A 61 -24.21 -12.23 7.43
CA VAL A 61 -23.45 -12.91 6.38
C VAL A 61 -24.43 -13.42 5.32
N GLU A 62 -24.27 -12.98 4.08
CA GLU A 62 -25.16 -13.33 2.96
C GLU A 62 -24.34 -13.84 1.77
N GLY A 63 -24.95 -14.61 0.86
CA GLY A 63 -24.34 -15.05 -0.39
C GLY A 63 -23.74 -16.46 -0.31
N GLU A 64 -22.65 -16.69 -1.04
CA GLU A 64 -21.96 -17.98 -1.11
C GLU A 64 -20.45 -17.81 -1.36
N THR A 65 -19.65 -18.80 -0.95
CA THR A 65 -18.21 -18.80 -1.20
C THR A 65 -17.83 -19.76 -2.31
N GLY A 66 -16.71 -19.49 -2.97
CA GLY A 66 -16.10 -20.42 -3.92
C GLY A 66 -15.50 -21.64 -3.21
N LYS A 67 -15.15 -22.66 -3.97
CA LYS A 67 -14.42 -23.83 -3.42
C LYS A 67 -12.96 -23.48 -3.13
N THR A 68 -12.42 -22.52 -3.88
CA THR A 68 -11.05 -22.06 -3.78
C THR A 68 -11.00 -20.57 -3.44
N PRO A 69 -9.85 -20.06 -2.93
CA PRO A 69 -9.70 -18.62 -2.67
C PRO A 69 -9.91 -17.78 -3.94
N THR A 70 -9.42 -18.25 -5.09
CA THR A 70 -9.54 -17.58 -6.40
C THR A 70 -11.00 -17.35 -6.82
N GLU A 71 -11.88 -18.28 -6.47
CA GLU A 71 -13.33 -18.20 -6.74
C GLU A 71 -14.10 -17.36 -5.70
N THR A 72 -13.44 -16.92 -4.61
CA THR A 72 -14.12 -16.28 -3.48
C THR A 72 -13.92 -14.77 -3.50
N HIS A 73 -15.03 -14.03 -3.47
CA HIS A 73 -15.06 -12.57 -3.39
C HIS A 73 -15.81 -12.12 -2.14
N ILE A 74 -15.09 -11.56 -1.17
CA ILE A 74 -15.67 -11.01 0.06
C ILE A 74 -16.03 -9.54 -0.16
N ILE A 75 -17.28 -9.16 0.12
CA ILE A 75 -17.75 -7.79 0.08
C ILE A 75 -18.08 -7.34 1.50
N VAL A 76 -17.40 -6.32 2.00
CA VAL A 76 -17.68 -5.71 3.31
C VAL A 76 -18.41 -4.40 3.08
N GLU A 77 -19.64 -4.30 3.56
CA GLU A 77 -20.47 -3.10 3.38
C GLU A 77 -20.38 -2.13 4.56
N GLY A 78 -20.51 -0.84 4.27
CA GLY A 78 -20.57 0.21 5.29
C GLY A 78 -19.20 0.77 5.69
N ASP A 79 -19.24 1.82 6.52
CA ASP A 79 -18.04 2.39 7.12
C ASP A 79 -17.51 1.47 8.23
N VAL A 80 -16.35 0.87 7.95
CA VAL A 80 -15.70 -0.13 8.79
C VAL A 80 -14.30 0.35 9.22
N ALA A 81 -14.12 1.64 9.46
CA ALA A 81 -12.85 2.26 9.87
C ALA A 81 -12.22 1.65 11.15
N LYS A 82 -13.00 0.93 11.97
CA LYS A 82 -12.49 0.21 13.16
C LYS A 82 -12.04 -1.22 12.87
N LEU A 83 -12.34 -1.79 11.71
CA LEU A 83 -11.89 -3.13 11.35
C LEU A 83 -10.42 -3.09 10.91
N ARG A 84 -9.62 -3.98 11.48
CA ARG A 84 -8.18 -4.08 11.24
C ARG A 84 -7.83 -5.43 10.63
N ARG A 85 -6.75 -5.49 9.86
CA ARG A 85 -6.15 -6.74 9.36
C ARG A 85 -7.04 -7.56 8.41
N ILE A 86 -7.97 -6.89 7.71
CA ILE A 86 -8.73 -7.52 6.62
C ILE A 86 -7.75 -7.95 5.52
N GLY A 87 -7.92 -9.16 4.98
CA GLY A 87 -7.05 -9.68 3.91
C GLY A 87 -5.61 -9.95 4.35
N GLU A 88 -5.35 -10.06 5.66
CA GLU A 88 -4.01 -10.38 6.14
C GLU A 88 -3.56 -11.73 5.59
N ALA A 89 -2.34 -11.75 5.04
CA ALA A 89 -1.68 -12.92 4.47
C ALA A 89 -2.45 -13.65 3.36
N MET A 90 -3.48 -13.02 2.77
CA MET A 90 -4.28 -13.65 1.72
C MET A 90 -3.44 -14.03 0.50
N THR A 91 -3.75 -15.17 -0.14
CA THR A 91 -2.97 -15.72 -1.25
C THR A 91 -3.61 -15.48 -2.60
N ASP A 92 -4.93 -15.42 -2.68
CA ASP A 92 -5.68 -15.17 -3.90
C ASP A 92 -7.11 -14.70 -3.56
N GLY A 93 -7.96 -14.52 -4.57
CA GLY A 93 -9.34 -14.09 -4.41
C GLY A 93 -9.47 -12.57 -4.33
N LYS A 94 -10.68 -12.12 -3.95
CA LYS A 94 -11.01 -10.70 -3.93
C LYS A 94 -11.62 -10.27 -2.61
N ILE A 95 -11.28 -9.05 -2.18
CA ILE A 95 -11.98 -8.35 -1.09
C ILE A 95 -12.35 -6.96 -1.58
N THR A 96 -13.62 -6.58 -1.42
CA THR A 96 -14.08 -5.20 -1.67
C THR A 96 -14.66 -4.63 -0.39
N VAL A 97 -14.16 -3.47 0.03
CA VAL A 97 -14.74 -2.70 1.15
C VAL A 97 -15.48 -1.49 0.58
N LYS A 98 -16.80 -1.47 0.75
CA LYS A 98 -17.69 -0.36 0.34
C LYS A 98 -17.75 0.72 1.42
N GLY A 99 -16.61 1.31 1.76
CA GLY A 99 -16.48 2.33 2.80
C GLY A 99 -15.03 2.50 3.27
N ASN A 100 -14.86 3.16 4.42
CA ASN A 100 -13.56 3.30 5.06
C ASN A 100 -13.16 2.02 5.79
N VAL A 101 -11.86 1.78 5.95
CA VAL A 101 -11.31 0.62 6.64
C VAL A 101 -10.13 1.02 7.53
N GLY A 102 -9.94 0.28 8.62
CA GLY A 102 -8.88 0.54 9.58
C GLY A 102 -7.49 0.09 9.12
N HIS A 103 -6.65 -0.22 10.11
CA HIS A 103 -5.22 -0.45 9.91
C HIS A 103 -4.90 -1.87 9.41
N TYR A 104 -3.71 -2.04 8.84
CA TYR A 104 -3.12 -3.33 8.48
C TYR A 104 -3.89 -4.13 7.42
N VAL A 105 -4.72 -3.48 6.60
CA VAL A 105 -5.40 -4.18 5.50
C VAL A 105 -4.37 -4.71 4.51
N GLY A 106 -4.51 -5.97 4.10
CA GLY A 106 -3.56 -6.64 3.22
C GLY A 106 -2.16 -6.84 3.82
N PHE A 107 -2.01 -6.79 5.14
CA PHE A 107 -0.71 -7.01 5.77
C PHE A 107 -0.17 -8.41 5.42
N GLY A 108 1.04 -8.47 4.87
CA GLY A 108 1.67 -9.72 4.45
C GLY A 108 0.98 -10.43 3.27
N MET A 109 0.04 -9.77 2.58
CA MET A 109 -0.67 -10.30 1.40
C MET A 109 0.30 -10.86 0.36
N LYS A 110 -0.02 -12.04 -0.20
CA LYS A 110 0.82 -12.78 -1.17
C LYS A 110 0.25 -12.76 -2.58
N GLY A 111 -1.05 -12.57 -2.73
CA GLY A 111 -1.76 -12.50 -4.01
C GLY A 111 -3.22 -12.11 -3.83
N GLY A 112 -3.98 -12.09 -4.92
CA GLY A 112 -5.37 -11.61 -4.96
C GLY A 112 -5.50 -10.09 -5.12
N VAL A 113 -6.71 -9.58 -4.91
CA VAL A 113 -7.05 -8.16 -5.07
C VAL A 113 -7.85 -7.65 -3.87
N ILE A 114 -7.44 -6.51 -3.33
CA ILE A 114 -8.23 -5.76 -2.33
C ILE A 114 -8.58 -4.40 -2.92
N THR A 115 -9.87 -4.07 -2.96
CA THR A 115 -10.39 -2.77 -3.40
C THR A 115 -11.11 -2.08 -2.24
N ILE A 116 -10.73 -0.84 -1.95
CA ILE A 116 -11.30 -0.03 -0.87
C ILE A 116 -11.91 1.23 -1.49
N GLN A 117 -13.22 1.39 -1.37
CA GLN A 117 -13.94 2.52 -1.96
C GLN A 117 -13.85 3.82 -1.14
N GLY A 118 -13.44 3.73 0.13
CA GLY A 118 -13.18 4.89 1.00
C GLY A 118 -11.71 5.02 1.38
N ASN A 119 -11.47 5.47 2.60
CA ASN A 119 -10.14 5.68 3.17
C ASN A 119 -9.59 4.41 3.84
N ALA A 120 -8.28 4.28 3.88
CA ALA A 120 -7.58 3.19 4.56
C ALA A 120 -6.69 3.69 5.72
N GLY A 121 -6.58 2.89 6.78
CA GLY A 121 -5.73 3.23 7.91
C GLY A 121 -4.23 3.02 7.67
N LEU A 122 -3.47 3.10 8.78
CA LEU A 122 -2.03 2.87 8.84
C LEU A 122 -1.61 1.46 8.37
N TRP A 123 -0.39 1.32 7.86
CA TRP A 123 0.22 0.03 7.47
C TRP A 123 -0.57 -0.79 6.45
N LEU A 124 -1.37 -0.15 5.59
CA LEU A 124 -1.97 -0.79 4.42
C LEU A 124 -0.88 -1.48 3.59
N GLY A 125 -1.08 -2.76 3.25
CA GLY A 125 -0.12 -3.54 2.46
C GLY A 125 1.25 -3.70 3.14
N GLY A 126 1.36 -3.49 4.46
CA GLY A 126 2.60 -3.68 5.19
C GLY A 126 3.17 -5.08 4.95
N LYS A 127 4.46 -5.17 4.61
CA LYS A 127 5.14 -6.45 4.31
C LYS A 127 4.53 -7.28 3.17
N MET A 128 3.79 -6.66 2.26
CA MET A 128 3.16 -7.32 1.09
C MET A 128 4.20 -8.03 0.19
N LYS A 129 3.82 -9.21 -0.31
CA LYS A 129 4.63 -10.16 -1.10
C LYS A 129 4.02 -10.47 -2.48
N GLY A 130 2.88 -9.87 -2.82
CA GLY A 130 2.21 -9.99 -4.10
C GLY A 130 0.76 -9.55 -4.01
N GLY A 131 0.06 -9.54 -5.15
CA GLY A 131 -1.32 -9.05 -5.28
C GLY A 131 -1.41 -7.56 -5.61
N THR A 132 -2.64 -7.04 -5.59
CA THR A 132 -2.95 -5.64 -5.82
C THR A 132 -3.87 -5.10 -4.72
N ILE A 133 -3.54 -3.92 -4.19
CA ILE A 133 -4.43 -3.15 -3.31
C ILE A 133 -4.73 -1.82 -3.99
N GLU A 134 -6.00 -1.47 -4.13
CA GLU A 134 -6.45 -0.21 -4.72
C GLU A 134 -7.38 0.53 -3.76
N VAL A 135 -7.07 1.80 -3.49
CA VAL A 135 -7.80 2.67 -2.55
C VAL A 135 -8.27 3.91 -3.29
N PHE A 136 -9.58 4.14 -3.29
CA PHE A 136 -10.19 5.28 -3.96
C PHE A 136 -10.19 6.57 -3.12
N GLY A 137 -9.96 6.46 -1.80
CA GLY A 137 -9.75 7.59 -0.90
C GLY A 137 -8.28 7.78 -0.49
N ASP A 138 -8.10 8.35 0.70
CA ASP A 138 -6.81 8.57 1.34
C ASP A 138 -6.32 7.32 2.07
N ALA A 139 -5.01 7.24 2.35
CA ALA A 139 -4.44 6.22 3.22
C ALA A 139 -3.53 6.81 4.30
N GLY A 140 -3.40 6.10 5.43
CA GLY A 140 -2.60 6.56 6.57
C GLY A 140 -1.08 6.46 6.35
N ASP A 141 -0.34 6.45 7.47
CA ASP A 141 1.12 6.32 7.46
C ASP A 141 1.59 4.88 7.16
N CYS A 142 2.88 4.76 6.82
CA CYS A 142 3.60 3.49 6.69
C CYS A 142 2.99 2.52 5.66
N ILE A 143 2.36 3.02 4.59
CA ILE A 143 1.83 2.22 3.49
C ILE A 143 2.95 1.36 2.89
N GLY A 144 2.74 0.05 2.73
CA GLY A 144 3.78 -0.88 2.27
C GLY A 144 4.98 -1.00 3.22
N GLY A 145 4.86 -0.49 4.44
CA GLY A 145 5.98 -0.36 5.38
C GLY A 145 6.36 -1.65 6.09
N SER A 146 7.54 -1.63 6.73
CA SER A 146 7.95 -2.58 7.77
C SER A 146 7.33 -2.23 9.13
N LEU A 147 7.43 -3.15 10.09
CA LEU A 147 7.07 -2.85 11.47
C LEU A 147 8.19 -2.04 12.16
N ARG A 148 7.82 -1.36 13.24
CA ARG A 148 8.77 -0.61 14.09
C ARG A 148 9.84 -1.56 14.64
N GLY A 149 11.09 -1.12 14.61
CA GLY A 149 12.24 -1.89 15.08
C GLY A 149 12.78 -2.93 14.10
N GLU A 150 12.14 -3.14 12.95
CA GLU A 150 12.70 -4.04 11.92
C GLU A 150 13.85 -3.38 11.15
N LYS A 151 14.78 -4.23 10.66
CA LYS A 151 15.89 -3.78 9.81
C LYS A 151 15.39 -3.20 8.48
N PRO A 152 16.20 -2.38 7.79
CA PRO A 152 15.94 -1.97 6.40
C PRO A 152 15.59 -3.15 5.49
N GLY A 153 14.75 -2.92 4.48
CA GLY A 153 14.33 -3.95 3.52
C GLY A 153 13.33 -4.99 4.05
N LYS A 154 12.69 -4.76 5.22
CA LYS A 154 11.69 -5.68 5.82
C LYS A 154 10.22 -5.31 5.55
N GLY A 155 9.97 -4.26 4.76
CA GLY A 155 8.65 -3.84 4.30
C GLY A 155 8.13 -4.64 3.11
N MET A 156 7.40 -3.98 2.22
CA MET A 156 6.85 -4.56 0.99
C MET A 156 7.96 -5.10 0.08
N LYS A 157 7.75 -6.31 -0.46
CA LYS A 157 8.70 -7.03 -1.32
C LYS A 157 8.24 -7.16 -2.77
N LYS A 158 6.93 -7.25 -3.00
CA LYS A 158 6.29 -7.46 -4.31
C LYS A 158 4.83 -7.00 -4.21
N GLY A 159 4.15 -6.91 -5.35
CA GLY A 159 2.75 -6.46 -5.46
C GLY A 159 2.65 -5.01 -5.91
N THR A 160 1.42 -4.52 -6.02
CA THR A 160 1.11 -3.14 -6.40
C THR A 160 0.12 -2.54 -5.39
N ILE A 161 0.41 -1.35 -4.89
CA ILE A 161 -0.54 -0.53 -4.11
C ILE A 161 -0.84 0.73 -4.92
N LEU A 162 -2.12 1.01 -5.15
CA LEU A 162 -2.62 2.18 -5.86
C LEU A 162 -3.49 3.00 -4.91
N ILE A 163 -3.15 4.26 -4.69
CA ILE A 163 -3.90 5.20 -3.85
C ILE A 163 -4.30 6.40 -4.69
N HIS A 164 -5.62 6.65 -4.79
CA HIS A 164 -6.14 7.78 -5.56
C HIS A 164 -6.19 9.09 -4.77
N GLY A 165 -6.22 9.01 -3.44
CA GLY A 165 -6.11 10.17 -2.55
C GLY A 165 -4.68 10.47 -2.11
N ASN A 166 -4.57 11.09 -0.95
CA ASN A 166 -3.33 11.40 -0.25
C ASN A 166 -2.88 10.23 0.63
N VAL A 167 -1.61 10.26 1.01
CA VAL A 167 -1.02 9.32 1.96
C VAL A 167 -0.29 10.03 3.09
N GLY A 168 -0.20 9.37 4.23
CA GLY A 168 0.56 9.85 5.38
C GLY A 168 2.08 9.76 5.22
N ALA A 169 2.78 9.75 6.34
CA ALA A 169 4.22 9.68 6.42
C ALA A 169 4.77 8.28 6.11
N GLU A 170 6.07 8.21 5.79
CA GLU A 170 6.85 6.97 5.75
C GLU A 170 6.32 5.90 4.78
N VAL A 171 5.72 6.34 3.67
CA VAL A 171 5.27 5.47 2.58
C VAL A 171 6.44 4.63 2.08
N GLY A 172 6.25 3.31 1.98
CA GLY A 172 7.29 2.37 1.56
C GLY A 172 8.45 2.25 2.53
N ARG A 173 8.25 2.51 3.83
CA ARG A 173 9.27 2.28 4.86
C ARG A 173 9.86 0.87 4.75
N GLY A 174 11.17 0.77 4.57
CA GLY A 174 11.85 -0.52 4.49
C GLY A 174 11.43 -1.35 3.27
N MET A 175 10.83 -0.76 2.24
CA MET A 175 10.42 -1.46 1.02
C MET A 175 11.64 -2.03 0.29
N SER A 176 11.54 -3.28 -0.17
CA SER A 176 12.61 -3.96 -0.92
C SER A 176 12.20 -4.36 -2.34
N GLY A 177 10.93 -4.17 -2.70
CA GLY A 177 10.40 -4.48 -4.03
C GLY A 177 8.90 -4.22 -4.13
N GLY A 178 8.34 -4.38 -5.34
CA GLY A 178 6.95 -4.01 -5.66
C GLY A 178 6.81 -2.56 -6.09
N ALA A 179 5.57 -2.09 -6.20
CA ALA A 179 5.25 -0.73 -6.60
C ALA A 179 4.18 -0.10 -5.70
N ILE A 180 4.37 1.17 -5.33
CA ILE A 180 3.37 2.01 -4.68
C ILE A 180 3.16 3.24 -5.57
N LEU A 181 1.91 3.52 -5.95
CA LEU A 181 1.53 4.70 -6.70
C LEU A 181 0.51 5.51 -5.92
N VAL A 182 0.75 6.81 -5.80
CA VAL A 182 -0.10 7.76 -5.10
C VAL A 182 -0.46 8.90 -6.06
N ASP A 183 -1.75 9.11 -6.28
CA ASP A 183 -2.23 10.19 -7.14
C ASP A 183 -2.25 11.56 -6.43
N GLY A 184 -2.46 11.57 -5.11
CA GLY A 184 -2.42 12.76 -4.27
C GLY A 184 -1.02 13.09 -3.72
N ASN A 185 -1.02 13.77 -2.57
CA ASN A 185 0.18 14.18 -1.84
C ASN A 185 0.65 13.07 -0.88
N CYS A 186 1.91 13.16 -0.44
CA CYS A 186 2.42 12.34 0.65
C CYS A 186 2.98 13.18 1.80
N GLY A 187 2.88 12.63 3.01
CA GLY A 187 3.63 13.11 4.18
C GLY A 187 5.15 12.94 4.02
N PRO A 188 5.92 13.19 5.09
CA PRO A 188 7.37 13.17 5.03
C PRO A 188 7.94 11.75 4.95
N LEU A 189 9.21 11.65 4.57
CA LEU A 189 10.01 10.42 4.58
C LEU A 189 9.49 9.28 3.65
N PRO A 190 8.95 9.55 2.45
CA PRO A 190 8.65 8.45 1.53
C PRO A 190 9.94 7.71 1.14
N GLY A 191 9.91 6.39 1.18
CA GLY A 191 11.05 5.52 0.88
C GLY A 191 12.09 5.43 1.98
N ILE A 192 11.77 5.78 3.24
CA ILE A 192 12.73 5.66 4.34
C ILE A 192 13.22 4.23 4.53
N ASP A 193 14.54 4.03 4.61
CA ASP A 193 15.21 2.72 4.73
C ASP A 193 14.86 1.73 3.59
N MET A 194 14.42 2.24 2.43
CA MET A 194 14.12 1.45 1.23
C MET A 194 15.39 0.83 0.63
N THR A 195 15.31 -0.42 0.21
CA THR A 195 16.43 -1.15 -0.43
C THR A 195 16.10 -1.58 -1.86
N GLY A 196 14.88 -1.35 -2.33
CA GLY A 196 14.41 -1.78 -3.64
C GLY A 196 12.92 -1.50 -3.85
N GLY A 197 12.45 -1.62 -5.09
CA GLY A 197 11.06 -1.29 -5.47
C GLY A 197 10.91 0.09 -6.10
N SER A 198 9.67 0.51 -6.32
CA SER A 198 9.37 1.83 -6.90
C SER A 198 8.19 2.50 -6.22
N ILE A 199 8.39 3.73 -5.75
CA ILE A 199 7.35 4.61 -5.23
C ILE A 199 7.15 5.75 -6.21
N GLY A 200 5.91 6.06 -6.55
CA GLY A 200 5.53 7.16 -7.42
C GLY A 200 4.46 8.01 -6.77
N ILE A 201 4.71 9.31 -6.64
CA ILE A 201 3.80 10.28 -6.02
C ILE A 201 3.54 11.36 -7.07
N LYS A 202 2.28 11.53 -7.48
CA LYS A 202 1.92 12.55 -8.47
C LYS A 202 1.78 13.94 -7.85
N GLY A 203 1.39 14.03 -6.58
CA GLY A 203 1.29 15.28 -5.83
C GLY A 203 2.59 15.70 -5.15
N ASN A 204 2.45 16.56 -4.13
CA ASN A 204 3.54 17.11 -3.35
C ASN A 204 4.04 16.12 -2.28
N CYS A 205 5.27 16.32 -1.82
CA CYS A 205 5.85 15.60 -0.70
C CYS A 205 6.25 16.59 0.41
N GLU A 206 5.86 16.33 1.65
CA GLU A 206 6.21 17.20 2.79
C GLU A 206 7.71 17.22 3.12
N GLY A 207 8.50 16.28 2.59
CA GLY A 207 9.96 16.38 2.54
C GLY A 207 10.71 15.13 2.95
N LYS A 208 12.05 15.25 2.90
CA LYS A 208 13.02 14.18 3.21
C LYS A 208 12.78 12.87 2.43
N PRO A 209 12.46 12.91 1.12
CA PRO A 209 12.23 11.70 0.35
C PRO A 209 13.53 10.89 0.22
N GLY A 210 13.40 9.56 0.25
CA GLY A 210 14.52 8.63 0.10
C GLY A 210 15.50 8.61 1.28
N ALA A 211 15.16 9.20 2.44
CA ALA A 211 16.03 9.20 3.60
C ALA A 211 16.52 7.78 3.95
N ARG A 212 17.82 7.60 4.09
CA ARG A 212 18.48 6.32 4.38
C ARG A 212 18.21 5.19 3.37
N MET A 213 17.78 5.49 2.14
CA MET A 213 17.59 4.44 1.15
C MET A 213 18.94 3.92 0.65
N THR A 214 19.00 2.61 0.40
CA THR A 214 20.17 1.92 -0.18
C THR A 214 19.87 1.30 -1.53
N GLY A 215 18.66 1.51 -2.05
CA GLY A 215 18.24 1.00 -3.35
C GLY A 215 16.78 1.32 -3.64
N GLY A 216 16.36 1.01 -4.87
CA GLY A 216 15.01 1.34 -5.33
C GLY A 216 14.91 2.77 -5.84
N ARG A 217 13.68 3.21 -6.10
CA ARG A 217 13.44 4.55 -6.62
C ARG A 217 12.18 5.20 -6.07
N VAL A 218 12.28 6.49 -5.80
CA VAL A 218 11.18 7.36 -5.40
C VAL A 218 11.02 8.43 -6.47
N VAL A 219 9.85 8.52 -7.10
CA VAL A 219 9.53 9.49 -8.15
C VAL A 219 8.45 10.43 -7.62
N ILE A 220 8.68 11.73 -7.65
CA ILE A 220 7.74 12.76 -7.16
C ILE A 220 7.52 13.80 -8.27
N LEU A 221 6.26 13.97 -8.68
CA LEU A 221 5.90 14.92 -9.74
C LEU A 221 5.51 16.31 -9.21
N GLY A 222 5.10 16.41 -7.95
CA GLY A 222 4.82 17.68 -7.31
C GLY A 222 6.04 18.31 -6.66
N LYS A 223 5.77 19.28 -5.77
CA LYS A 223 6.78 20.05 -5.05
C LYS A 223 7.39 19.22 -3.92
N VAL A 224 8.71 19.36 -3.75
CA VAL A 224 9.47 18.88 -2.59
C VAL A 224 10.17 20.10 -1.96
N PRO A 225 10.06 20.32 -0.64
CA PRO A 225 10.68 21.46 0.02
C PRO A 225 12.19 21.53 -0.17
N ASP A 226 12.88 20.40 -0.04
CA ASP A 226 14.33 20.30 -0.14
C ASP A 226 14.79 18.87 -0.42
N ILE A 227 16.02 18.72 -0.92
CA ILE A 227 16.72 17.46 -1.12
C ILE A 227 17.72 17.27 0.03
N LEU A 228 17.83 16.05 0.54
CA LEU A 228 18.78 15.78 1.61
C LEU A 228 20.22 16.05 1.12
N PRO A 229 21.09 16.71 1.90
CA PRO A 229 22.47 17.02 1.48
C PRO A 229 23.34 15.79 1.16
N SER A 230 22.87 14.59 1.54
CA SER A 230 23.51 13.30 1.28
C SER A 230 23.17 12.70 -0.09
N PHE A 231 22.52 13.48 -0.95
CA PHE A 231 22.19 13.13 -2.32
C PHE A 231 22.97 13.97 -3.33
N TYR A 232 23.37 13.32 -4.41
CA TYR A 232 24.10 13.95 -5.51
C TYR A 232 23.27 13.90 -6.78
N ILE A 233 23.19 15.01 -7.49
CA ILE A 233 22.54 15.03 -8.80
C ILE A 233 23.36 14.15 -9.79
N ASP A 234 22.66 13.36 -10.59
CA ASP A 234 23.22 12.41 -11.56
C ASP A 234 22.95 12.89 -12.99
N GLU A 235 21.70 13.21 -13.30
CA GLU A 235 21.29 13.67 -14.63
C GLU A 235 19.92 14.40 -14.58
N ILE A 236 19.56 15.04 -15.70
CA ILE A 236 18.18 15.42 -16.01
C ILE A 236 17.64 14.40 -17.02
N ARG A 237 16.54 13.75 -16.66
CA ARG A 237 15.93 12.72 -17.50
C ARG A 237 14.62 13.20 -18.12
N GLU A 238 14.61 13.28 -19.44
CA GLU A 238 13.41 13.63 -20.24
C GLU A 238 12.39 12.50 -20.34
N SER A 239 12.88 11.25 -20.37
CA SER A 239 12.03 10.09 -20.63
C SER A 239 11.14 9.74 -19.43
N PRO A 240 9.90 9.26 -19.69
CA PRO A 240 8.97 8.89 -18.63
C PRO A 240 9.43 7.65 -17.86
N ILE A 241 9.12 7.62 -16.56
CA ILE A 241 9.52 6.55 -15.64
C ILE A 241 8.31 5.70 -15.27
N LYS A 242 8.36 4.40 -15.53
CA LYS A 242 7.26 3.47 -15.21
C LYS A 242 7.25 3.15 -13.71
N VAL A 243 6.18 3.42 -12.97
CA VAL A 243 5.96 2.95 -11.59
C VAL A 243 4.71 2.08 -11.57
N GLY A 244 4.87 0.79 -11.25
CA GLY A 244 3.77 -0.17 -11.34
C GLY A 244 3.14 -0.18 -12.75
N PRO A 245 1.82 0.02 -12.89
CA PRO A 245 1.15 0.07 -14.19
C PRO A 245 1.31 1.42 -14.92
N THR A 246 1.75 2.48 -14.24
CA THR A 246 1.68 3.87 -14.74
C THR A 246 3.04 4.37 -15.20
N LYS A 247 3.06 5.21 -16.24
CA LYS A 247 4.25 5.98 -16.64
C LYS A 247 4.13 7.41 -16.10
N LEU A 248 5.14 7.85 -15.35
CA LEU A 248 5.23 9.22 -14.82
C LEU A 248 6.07 10.07 -15.79
N PRO A 249 5.57 11.22 -16.26
CA PRO A 249 6.27 12.05 -17.23
C PRO A 249 7.50 12.74 -16.65
N GLY A 250 8.46 13.07 -17.52
CA GLY A 250 9.55 14.00 -17.23
C GLY A 250 9.26 15.41 -17.76
N PRO A 251 10.26 16.32 -17.71
CA PRO A 251 11.63 16.09 -17.24
C PRO A 251 11.76 15.92 -15.72
N LEU A 252 12.69 15.06 -15.29
CA LEU A 252 12.97 14.75 -13.88
C LEU A 252 14.45 15.00 -13.55
N TYR A 253 14.73 15.74 -12.48
CA TYR A 253 16.03 15.70 -11.83
C TYR A 253 16.23 14.31 -11.22
N VAL A 254 17.34 13.65 -11.53
CA VAL A 254 17.71 12.35 -10.96
C VAL A 254 18.83 12.57 -9.95
N PHE A 255 18.58 12.22 -8.71
CA PHE A 255 19.56 12.22 -7.63
C PHE A 255 19.91 10.80 -7.20
N THR A 256 21.15 10.60 -6.79
CA THR A 256 21.70 9.38 -6.19
C THR A 256 21.95 9.55 -4.72
N GLY A 257 21.61 8.53 -3.95
CA GLY A 257 21.76 8.54 -2.50
C GLY A 257 21.15 7.29 -1.88
N ASP A 258 21.03 7.21 -0.56
CA ASP A 258 21.54 8.18 0.44
C ASP A 258 22.96 7.76 0.87
N VAL A 259 23.97 8.62 0.67
CA VAL A 259 25.38 8.27 1.00
C VAL A 259 25.58 7.96 2.48
N VAL A 260 24.74 8.51 3.36
CA VAL A 260 24.80 8.25 4.81
C VAL A 260 24.34 6.83 5.13
N ALA A 261 23.51 6.21 4.28
CA ALA A 261 23.08 4.83 4.47
C ALA A 261 24.00 3.81 3.78
N ASP A 262 24.44 4.09 2.55
CA ASP A 262 25.39 3.25 1.83
C ASP A 262 26.19 4.11 0.83
N ILE A 263 27.51 4.08 0.94
CA ILE A 263 28.44 4.83 0.07
C ILE A 263 28.30 4.46 -1.42
N LYS A 264 27.66 3.34 -1.75
CA LYS A 264 27.37 2.92 -3.12
C LYS A 264 26.25 3.74 -3.77
N CYS A 265 25.42 4.44 -3.00
CA CYS A 265 24.35 5.33 -3.49
C CYS A 265 23.43 4.70 -4.56
N ASN A 266 23.02 3.44 -4.37
CA ASN A 266 22.19 2.72 -5.35
C ASN A 266 20.71 3.16 -5.36
N GLY A 267 20.29 4.02 -4.42
CA GLY A 267 18.95 4.59 -4.43
C GLY A 267 18.84 5.72 -5.46
N ARG A 268 17.68 5.83 -6.10
CA ARG A 268 17.39 6.92 -7.05
C ARG A 268 16.21 7.75 -6.58
N LEU A 269 16.41 9.05 -6.42
CA LEU A 269 15.35 10.02 -6.16
C LEU A 269 15.10 10.83 -7.43
N LEU A 270 13.88 10.82 -7.95
CA LEU A 270 13.52 11.49 -9.19
C LEU A 270 12.46 12.54 -8.92
N ILE A 271 12.77 13.79 -9.22
CA ILE A 271 11.94 14.95 -8.85
C ILE A 271 11.59 15.75 -10.10
N SER A 272 10.32 16.10 -10.27
CA SER A 272 9.88 16.97 -11.38
C SER A 272 10.63 18.29 -11.42
N VAL A 273 11.23 18.58 -12.57
CA VAL A 273 11.92 19.85 -12.83
C VAL A 273 10.93 21.02 -12.77
N GLN A 274 9.79 20.85 -13.43
CA GLN A 274 8.78 21.91 -13.58
C GLN A 274 8.18 22.35 -12.23
N ALA A 275 7.96 21.39 -11.33
CA ALA A 275 7.38 21.68 -10.01
C ALA A 275 8.41 22.20 -8.99
N ASN A 276 9.71 22.17 -9.31
CA ASN A 276 10.79 22.45 -8.37
C ASN A 276 11.88 23.39 -8.93
N PRO A 277 11.53 24.63 -9.33
CA PRO A 277 12.49 25.59 -9.88
C PRO A 277 13.62 25.96 -8.90
N GLN A 278 13.40 25.81 -7.60
CA GLN A 278 14.42 26.03 -6.57
C GLN A 278 15.59 25.05 -6.66
N LEU A 279 15.38 23.87 -7.27
CA LEU A 279 16.43 22.85 -7.42
C LEU A 279 17.33 23.11 -8.63
N LYS A 280 17.07 24.16 -9.41
CA LYS A 280 17.89 24.52 -10.57
C LYS A 280 19.37 24.74 -10.21
N ILE A 281 19.66 25.17 -8.98
CA ILE A 281 21.03 25.33 -8.49
C ILE A 281 21.87 24.04 -8.60
N TYR A 282 21.24 22.87 -8.55
CA TYR A 282 21.95 21.60 -8.72
C TYR A 282 22.39 21.35 -10.16
N GLU A 283 21.81 22.02 -11.16
CA GLU A 283 22.23 21.88 -12.56
C GLU A 283 23.68 22.33 -12.76
N GLU A 284 24.18 23.25 -11.93
CA GLU A 284 25.58 23.70 -11.95
C GLU A 284 26.57 22.60 -11.56
N LEU A 285 26.08 21.53 -10.91
CA LEU A 285 26.86 20.36 -10.50
C LEU A 285 26.82 19.23 -11.54
N LEU A 286 26.04 19.38 -12.61
CA LEU A 286 26.06 18.46 -13.75
C LEU A 286 27.27 18.80 -14.63
N THR A 287 28.26 17.91 -14.64
CA THR A 287 29.44 17.99 -15.51
C THR A 287 29.28 17.15 -16.76
#